data_AF-A0A0W0ZLF7-F1
#
_entry.id   AF-A0A0W0ZLF7-F1
#
_cell.length_a   1.000
_cell.length_b   1.000
_cell.length_c   1.000
_cell.angle_alpha   90.00
_cell.angle_beta   90.00
_cell.angle_gamma   90.00
#
_symmetry.space_group_name_H-M   'P 1'
#
loop_
_entity.id
_entity.type
_entity.pdbx_description
1 polymer ?
#
loop_
_entity_poly.entity_id
_entity_poly.type
_entity_poly.pdbx_seq_one_letter_code
_entity_poly.pdbx_strand_id
1 'polypeptide(L)'
;MTIFVRTAQALIDRVLNKSNEDSIAEDKGVIYGWFRDTKHSEQQREVTRNLQKLIADFQTEDTDKKNLAGMQDLISKTDVVVESMRAKKSWKRGDLNDTLSDLNSRLDRFYRYLGEKGEKADKSDKAEKKLFTFVDVADDDDPFNLLCAHAAYYLGEHILCPPEEGMLAKIYEKVANSISNATAIEIRAQKEDCLMKNILICKKKLEGLDPEKPDYKELRKTFVIEAIQAIHRENAEICEESKPIDSIPVQVTFIAVARVKAPTIKPSRGRLKVAMDNAFEEIETRGLKEKNDEKAALAL
;
A
#
# COMPACT_ATOMS: atom_id res chain seq x y z
N MET A 1 16.95 0.25 -7.51
CA MET A 1 15.88 0.35 -6.50
C MET A 1 15.03 -0.91 -6.57
N THR A 2 14.49 -1.39 -5.46
CA THR A 2 13.56 -2.54 -5.44
C THR A 2 12.12 -2.07 -5.31
N ILE A 3 11.18 -2.96 -5.66
CA ILE A 3 9.75 -2.71 -5.48
C ILE A 3 9.40 -2.41 -4.02
N PHE A 4 10.01 -3.13 -3.07
CA PHE A 4 9.82 -2.88 -1.65
C PHE A 4 10.25 -1.46 -1.27
N VAL A 5 11.45 -1.02 -1.68
CA VAL A 5 11.96 0.32 -1.35
C VAL A 5 11.06 1.40 -1.94
N ARG A 6 10.72 1.33 -3.24
CA ARG A 6 9.80 2.29 -3.90
C ARG A 6 8.48 2.40 -3.13
N THR A 7 7.92 1.25 -2.76
CA THR A 7 6.62 1.18 -2.09
C THR A 7 6.70 1.71 -0.66
N ALA A 8 7.72 1.30 0.10
CA ALA A 8 7.93 1.72 1.47
C ALA A 8 8.13 3.24 1.55
N GLN A 9 8.95 3.82 0.67
CA GLN A 9 9.17 5.27 0.61
C GLN A 9 7.85 6.03 0.42
N ALA A 10 7.05 5.64 -0.58
CA ALA A 10 5.79 6.31 -0.89
C ALA A 10 4.76 6.20 0.25
N LEU A 11 4.70 5.05 0.93
CA LEU A 11 3.75 4.83 2.02
C LEU A 11 4.19 5.47 3.34
N ILE A 12 5.49 5.44 3.65
CA ILE A 12 6.06 6.15 4.80
C ILE A 12 5.80 7.65 4.64
N ASP A 13 6.09 8.22 3.47
CA ASP A 13 5.86 9.65 3.22
C ASP A 13 4.40 10.04 3.47
N ARG A 14 3.45 9.21 3.05
CA ARG A 14 2.02 9.44 3.31
C ARG A 14 1.66 9.42 4.80
N VAL A 15 2.25 8.50 5.58
CA VAL A 15 2.05 8.47 7.05
C VAL A 15 2.59 9.76 7.70
N LEU A 16 3.78 10.19 7.28
CA LEU A 16 4.43 11.38 7.84
C LEU A 16 3.73 12.68 7.43
N ASN A 17 3.28 12.79 6.18
CA ASN A 17 2.45 13.91 5.72
C ASN A 17 1.18 14.04 6.53
N LYS A 18 0.48 12.92 6.74
CA LYS A 18 -0.73 12.90 7.56
C LYS A 18 -0.46 13.35 9.01
N SER A 19 0.61 12.85 9.64
CA SER A 19 1.01 13.30 10.97
C SER A 19 1.26 14.81 11.05
N ASN A 20 1.87 15.40 10.00
CA ASN A 20 2.01 16.85 9.89
C ASN A 20 0.67 17.58 9.72
N GLU A 21 -0.23 17.06 8.89
CA GLU A 21 -1.58 17.61 8.68
C GLU A 21 -2.40 17.62 9.97
N ASP A 22 -2.40 16.50 10.70
CA ASP A 22 -3.08 16.34 11.98
C ASP A 22 -2.51 17.33 13.02
N SER A 23 -1.18 17.44 13.09
CA SER A 23 -0.50 18.41 13.96
C SER A 23 -0.89 19.87 13.66
N ILE A 24 -1.05 20.22 12.37
CA ILE A 24 -1.49 21.56 11.95
C ILE A 24 -2.97 21.78 12.29
N ALA A 25 -3.81 20.76 12.10
CA ALA A 25 -5.24 20.85 12.42
C ALA A 25 -5.46 21.07 13.93
N GLU A 26 -4.69 20.39 14.78
CA GLU A 26 -4.72 20.56 16.22
C GLU A 26 -4.26 21.95 16.69
N ASP A 27 -3.19 22.49 16.08
CA ASP A 27 -2.72 23.85 16.37
C ASP A 27 -3.79 24.92 16.02
N LYS A 28 -4.63 24.65 15.02
CA LYS A 28 -5.72 25.54 14.58
C LYS A 28 -7.05 25.31 15.33
N GLY A 29 -7.14 24.28 16.16
CA GLY A 29 -8.36 23.92 16.89
C GLY A 29 -8.72 24.94 17.97
N VAL A 30 -9.97 25.42 17.98
CA VAL A 30 -10.45 26.52 18.86
C VAL A 30 -10.32 26.19 20.36
N ILE A 31 -10.37 24.91 20.75
CA ILE A 31 -10.32 24.46 22.15
C ILE A 31 -8.89 24.11 22.59
N TYR A 32 -8.09 23.45 21.74
CA TYR A 32 -6.75 22.97 22.08
C TYR A 32 -5.62 23.93 21.69
N GLY A 33 -5.80 24.75 20.65
CA GLY A 33 -4.78 25.68 20.16
C GLY A 33 -4.41 26.78 21.16
N TRP A 34 -5.29 27.09 22.12
CA TRP A 34 -5.05 28.14 23.11
C TRP A 34 -4.07 27.75 24.22
N PHE A 35 -3.87 26.45 24.47
CA PHE A 35 -2.95 25.93 25.49
C PHE A 35 -1.74 25.19 24.90
N ARG A 36 -1.65 25.09 23.58
CA ARG A 36 -0.64 24.29 22.87
C ARG A 36 0.61 25.12 22.56
N ASP A 37 1.80 24.55 22.81
CA ASP A 37 3.10 25.14 22.45
C ASP A 37 3.33 24.96 20.94
N THR A 38 2.74 25.85 20.14
CA THR A 38 2.81 25.81 18.66
C THR A 38 4.24 25.90 18.13
N LYS A 39 5.15 26.53 18.88
CA LYS A 39 6.57 26.56 18.55
C LYS A 39 7.19 25.17 18.65
N HIS A 40 6.88 24.42 19.70
CA HIS A 40 7.33 23.05 19.82
C HIS A 40 6.67 22.13 18.77
N SER A 41 5.38 22.31 18.49
CA SER A 41 4.70 21.59 17.40
C SER A 41 5.43 21.79 16.07
N GLU A 42 5.82 23.02 15.74
CA GLU A 42 6.55 23.30 14.50
C GLU A 42 7.94 22.65 14.46
N GLN A 43 8.67 22.64 15.59
CA GLN A 43 9.96 21.95 15.67
C GLN A 43 9.80 20.43 15.43
N GLN A 44 8.73 19.82 15.95
CA GLN A 44 8.45 18.40 15.68
C GLN A 44 8.13 18.17 14.20
N ARG A 45 7.35 19.07 13.58
CA ARG A 45 7.09 19.01 12.12
C ARG A 45 8.35 19.17 11.29
N GLU A 46 9.30 20.01 11.70
CA GLU A 46 10.60 20.13 11.05
C GLU A 46 11.38 18.80 11.11
N VAL A 47 11.39 18.14 12.27
CA VAL A 47 11.98 16.81 12.42
C VAL A 47 11.28 15.77 11.53
N THR A 48 9.95 15.80 11.45
CA THR A 48 9.18 14.94 10.54
C THR A 48 9.55 15.18 9.08
N ARG A 49 9.63 16.44 8.64
CA ARG A 49 10.04 16.80 7.26
C ARG A 49 11.48 16.36 6.96
N ASN A 50 12.37 16.44 7.94
CA ASN A 50 13.73 15.92 7.80
C ASN A 50 13.73 14.40 7.62
N LEU A 51 12.91 13.65 8.37
CA LEU A 51 12.75 12.22 8.15
C LEU A 51 12.18 11.92 6.75
N GLN A 52 11.17 12.66 6.30
CA GLN A 52 10.63 12.49 4.93
C GLN A 52 11.72 12.64 3.87
N LYS A 53 12.58 13.65 4.01
CA LYS A 53 13.72 13.84 3.12
C LYS A 53 14.72 12.68 3.19
N LEU A 54 15.07 12.23 4.39
CA LEU A 54 15.99 11.09 4.57
C LEU A 54 15.44 9.79 3.97
N ILE A 55 14.12 9.58 4.05
CA ILE A 55 13.44 8.43 3.43
C ILE A 55 13.42 8.57 1.91
N ALA A 56 13.12 9.76 1.37
CA ALA A 56 13.13 10.01 -0.08
C ALA A 56 14.54 9.84 -0.69
N ASP A 57 15.56 10.33 0.00
CA ASP A 57 16.97 10.25 -0.41
C ASP A 57 17.62 8.90 -0.01
N PHE A 58 16.86 7.94 0.51
CA PHE A 58 17.37 6.66 0.99
C PHE A 58 18.03 5.87 -0.15
N GLN A 59 19.31 5.54 0.04
CA GLN A 59 20.07 4.75 -0.92
C GLN A 59 19.76 3.27 -0.75
N THR A 60 19.32 2.63 -1.83
CA THR A 60 19.01 1.19 -1.84
C THR A 60 20.27 0.36 -1.58
N GLU A 61 20.19 -0.55 -0.63
CA GLU A 61 21.14 -1.62 -0.36
C GLU A 61 20.81 -2.90 -1.15
N ASP A 62 21.72 -3.88 -1.11
CA ASP A 62 21.67 -5.10 -1.93
C ASP A 62 20.40 -5.95 -1.73
N THR A 63 19.79 -5.90 -0.54
CA THR A 63 18.63 -6.72 -0.20
C THR A 63 17.58 -5.93 0.56
N ASP A 64 16.33 -6.31 0.37
CA ASP A 64 15.18 -5.68 1.03
C ASP A 64 15.21 -5.86 2.54
N LYS A 65 15.85 -6.92 3.05
CA LYS A 65 16.11 -7.08 4.48
C LYS A 65 17.04 -5.99 5.02
N LYS A 66 18.10 -5.64 4.28
CA LYS A 66 19.00 -4.54 4.65
C LYS A 66 18.28 -3.20 4.50
N ASN A 67 17.53 -3.01 3.40
CA ASN A 67 16.71 -1.82 3.18
C ASN A 67 15.70 -1.58 4.32
N LEU A 68 15.02 -2.64 4.77
CA LEU A 68 14.11 -2.60 5.92
C LEU A 68 14.84 -2.09 7.17
N ALA A 69 15.98 -2.71 7.51
CA ALA A 69 16.76 -2.32 8.67
C ALA A 69 17.24 -0.86 8.59
N GLY A 70 17.69 -0.41 7.41
CA GLY A 70 18.11 0.97 7.19
C GLY A 70 16.98 1.98 7.36
N MET A 71 15.79 1.72 6.81
CA MET A 71 14.62 2.57 7.00
C MET A 71 14.15 2.59 8.47
N GLN A 72 14.16 1.44 9.15
CA GLN A 72 13.80 1.36 10.57
C GLN A 72 14.79 2.11 11.46
N ASP A 73 16.08 2.10 11.12
CA ASP A 73 17.10 2.88 11.82
C ASP A 73 16.86 4.40 11.67
N LEU A 74 16.51 4.88 10.46
CA LEU A 74 16.14 6.29 10.25
C LEU A 74 14.92 6.71 11.09
N ILE A 75 13.88 5.88 11.10
CA ILE A 75 12.66 6.12 11.90
C ILE A 75 13.00 6.13 13.40
N SER A 76 13.78 5.16 13.87
CA SER A 76 14.16 5.03 15.29
C SER A 76 15.04 6.19 15.76
N LYS A 77 16.01 6.62 14.95
CA LYS A 77 16.83 7.81 15.25
C LYS A 77 15.98 9.07 15.36
N THR A 78 14.99 9.20 14.48
CA THR A 78 14.03 10.31 14.53
C THR A 78 13.19 10.26 15.81
N ASP A 79 12.71 9.08 16.19
CA ASP A 79 11.94 8.88 17.43
C ASP A 79 12.73 9.31 18.68
N VAL A 80 14.02 8.93 18.76
CA VAL A 80 14.93 9.35 19.84
C VAL A 80 15.11 10.88 19.87
N VAL A 81 15.23 11.53 18.71
CA VAL A 81 15.32 13.00 18.62
C VAL A 81 14.05 13.65 19.15
N VAL A 82 12.87 13.18 18.74
CA VAL A 82 11.57 13.70 19.20
C VAL A 82 11.42 13.48 20.72
N GLU A 83 11.78 12.30 21.23
CA GLU A 83 11.75 12.03 22.66
C GLU A 83 12.68 12.97 23.44
N SER A 84 13.90 13.19 22.97
CA SER A 84 14.84 14.14 23.58
C SER A 84 14.28 15.57 23.60
N MET A 85 13.64 16.01 22.51
CA MET A 85 13.00 17.33 22.44
C MET A 85 11.89 17.48 23.48
N ARG A 86 11.08 16.45 23.67
CA ARG A 86 9.97 16.45 24.66
C ARG A 86 10.49 16.34 26.10
N ALA A 87 11.52 15.53 26.33
CA ALA A 87 12.15 15.39 27.64
C ALA A 87 12.75 16.71 28.15
N LYS A 88 13.30 17.55 27.26
CA LYS A 88 13.78 18.92 27.60
C LYS A 88 12.68 19.83 28.15
N LYS A 89 11.41 19.53 27.85
CA LYS A 89 10.22 20.21 28.37
C LYS A 89 9.55 19.44 29.51
N SER A 90 10.16 18.35 29.98
CA SER A 90 9.59 17.41 30.95
C SER A 90 8.26 16.81 30.50
N TRP A 91 8.05 16.68 29.18
CA TRP A 91 6.89 16.03 28.61
C TRP A 91 7.17 14.55 28.36
N LYS A 92 6.15 13.72 28.57
CA LYS A 92 6.17 12.30 28.16
C LYS A 92 6.20 12.21 26.64
N ARG A 93 6.52 11.03 26.09
CA ARG A 93 6.30 10.68 24.67
C ARG A 93 4.89 11.12 24.22
N GLY A 94 4.76 11.56 22.97
CA GLY A 94 3.50 12.05 22.41
C GLY A 94 3.19 11.44 21.06
N ASP A 95 2.18 11.97 20.37
CA ASP A 95 1.58 11.34 19.19
C ASP A 95 2.57 11.04 18.05
N LEU A 96 3.56 11.92 17.83
CA LEU A 96 4.61 11.67 16.85
C LEU A 96 5.49 10.46 17.23
N ASN A 97 5.83 10.30 18.51
CA ASN A 97 6.59 9.14 18.98
C ASN A 97 5.80 7.83 18.78
N ASP A 98 4.49 7.88 19.06
CA ASP A 98 3.60 6.73 18.88
C ASP A 98 3.46 6.39 17.39
N THR A 99 3.32 7.41 16.53
CA THR A 99 3.30 7.26 15.07
C THR A 99 4.57 6.60 14.54
N LEU A 100 5.75 7.03 14.99
CA LEU A 100 7.03 6.46 14.55
C LEU A 100 7.21 5.01 15.03
N SER A 101 6.78 4.70 16.25
CA SER A 101 6.84 3.35 16.82
C SER A 101 5.94 2.37 16.08
N ASP A 102 4.71 2.79 15.78
CA ASP A 102 3.73 2.03 15.01
C ASP A 102 4.18 1.88 13.54
N LEU A 103 4.72 2.93 12.94
CA LEU A 103 5.29 2.89 11.58
C LEU A 103 6.42 1.85 11.47
N ASN A 104 7.35 1.82 12.44
CA ASN A 104 8.43 0.83 12.50
C ASN A 104 7.89 -0.61 12.54
N SER A 105 6.87 -0.84 13.35
CA SER A 105 6.23 -2.15 13.52
C SER A 105 5.49 -2.59 12.26
N ARG A 106 4.80 -1.66 11.61
CA ARG A 106 4.05 -1.89 10.36
C ARG A 106 4.97 -2.11 9.16
N LEU A 107 6.12 -1.45 9.12
CA LEU A 107 7.10 -1.64 8.05
C LEU A 107 7.67 -3.07 8.06
N ASP A 108 7.99 -3.60 9.24
CA ASP A 108 8.40 -5.00 9.39
C ASP A 108 7.27 -5.97 9.02
N ARG A 109 6.03 -5.68 9.44
CA ARG A 109 4.86 -6.47 9.03
C ARG A 109 4.67 -6.45 7.51
N PHE A 110 4.86 -5.30 6.86
CA PHE A 110 4.73 -5.15 5.41
C PHE A 110 5.78 -5.99 4.68
N TYR A 111 7.05 -5.91 5.07
CA TYR A 111 8.12 -6.73 4.51
C TYR A 111 7.81 -8.24 4.63
N ARG A 112 7.40 -8.69 5.82
CA ARG A 112 7.02 -10.09 6.06
C ARG A 112 5.84 -10.52 5.20
N TYR A 113 4.82 -9.66 5.10
CA TYR A 113 3.63 -9.91 4.30
C TYR A 113 3.95 -10.07 2.80
N LEU A 114 4.83 -9.22 2.25
CA LEU A 114 5.31 -9.36 0.88
C LEU A 114 6.07 -10.67 0.63
N GLY A 115 6.88 -11.11 1.60
CA GLY A 115 7.57 -12.40 1.52
C GLY A 115 6.65 -13.61 1.67
N GLU A 116 5.51 -13.47 2.35
CA GLU A 116 4.53 -14.53 2.55
C GLU A 116 3.54 -14.69 1.40
N LYS A 117 3.15 -13.59 0.75
CA LYS A 117 2.24 -13.62 -0.42
C LYS A 117 2.89 -14.18 -1.68
N GLY A 118 4.20 -14.38 -1.68
CA GLY A 118 4.90 -15.15 -2.70
C GLY A 118 4.47 -16.62 -2.74
N GLU A 119 4.59 -17.25 -3.90
CA GLU A 119 4.41 -18.69 -4.02
C GLU A 119 5.67 -19.35 -3.39
N LYS A 120 5.50 -20.27 -2.43
CA LYS A 120 6.65 -20.91 -1.73
C LYS A 120 6.99 -22.22 -2.42
N ALA A 121 8.28 -22.48 -2.60
CA ALA A 121 8.76 -23.77 -3.08
C ALA A 121 8.27 -24.90 -2.18
N ASP A 122 7.60 -25.87 -2.81
CA ASP A 122 7.31 -27.14 -2.17
C ASP A 122 8.67 -27.80 -1.92
N LYS A 123 8.93 -28.21 -0.67
CA LYS A 123 10.24 -28.70 -0.23
C LYS A 123 10.59 -30.09 -0.80
N SER A 124 9.82 -30.59 -1.76
CA SER A 124 9.84 -31.98 -2.20
C SER A 124 10.82 -32.29 -3.33
N ASP A 125 11.30 -31.31 -4.11
CA ASP A 125 12.20 -31.59 -5.24
C ASP A 125 13.46 -30.72 -5.27
N LYS A 126 14.60 -31.37 -5.50
CA LYS A 126 15.99 -30.87 -5.44
C LYS A 126 16.37 -29.82 -6.51
N ALA A 127 15.40 -29.07 -7.03
CA ALA A 127 15.67 -27.90 -7.86
C ALA A 127 14.85 -26.74 -7.27
N GLU A 128 15.53 -25.82 -6.59
CA GLU A 128 14.95 -24.57 -6.07
C GLU A 128 14.38 -23.72 -7.21
N LYS A 129 13.20 -24.07 -7.74
CA LYS A 129 12.35 -23.11 -8.42
C LYS A 129 11.83 -22.18 -7.35
N LYS A 130 12.49 -21.04 -7.15
CA LYS A 130 11.93 -19.93 -6.39
C LYS A 130 10.62 -19.55 -7.04
N LEU A 131 9.54 -20.02 -6.44
CA LEU A 131 8.20 -19.56 -6.70
C LEU A 131 8.14 -18.07 -6.30
N PHE A 132 7.37 -17.30 -7.06
CA PHE A 132 7.44 -15.83 -7.13
C PHE A 132 7.40 -15.15 -5.75
N THR A 133 8.17 -14.06 -5.55
CA THR A 133 8.16 -13.21 -4.35
C THR A 133 8.15 -11.74 -4.76
N PHE A 134 7.65 -10.85 -3.91
CA PHE A 134 7.78 -9.40 -4.07
C PHE A 134 9.07 -8.83 -3.47
N VAL A 135 9.79 -9.64 -2.69
CA VAL A 135 11.02 -9.27 -1.99
C VAL A 135 12.22 -9.49 -2.90
N ASP A 136 13.15 -8.54 -2.90
CA ASP A 136 14.36 -8.49 -3.74
C ASP A 136 14.03 -8.45 -5.25
N VAL A 137 12.86 -7.90 -5.61
CA VAL A 137 12.47 -7.67 -7.01
C VAL A 137 12.88 -6.26 -7.43
N ALA A 138 13.55 -6.17 -8.58
CA ALA A 138 13.94 -4.89 -9.17
C ALA A 138 12.72 -4.04 -9.51
N ASP A 139 12.82 -2.73 -9.25
CA ASP A 139 11.89 -1.74 -9.77
C ASP A 139 12.48 -1.16 -11.07
N ASP A 140 12.21 -1.85 -12.18
CA ASP A 140 12.70 -1.52 -13.51
C ASP A 140 11.54 -1.35 -14.52
N ASP A 141 11.87 -1.22 -15.80
CA ASP A 141 10.91 -1.03 -16.89
C ASP A 141 10.19 -2.32 -17.32
N ASP A 142 10.50 -3.49 -16.72
CA ASP A 142 9.82 -4.72 -17.10
C ASP A 142 8.32 -4.62 -16.73
N PRO A 143 7.40 -4.87 -17.68
CA PRO A 143 5.97 -4.72 -17.44
C PRO A 143 5.48 -5.52 -16.23
N PHE A 144 6.04 -6.70 -15.97
CA PHE A 144 5.64 -7.52 -14.83
C PHE A 144 6.13 -6.91 -13.51
N ASN A 145 7.32 -6.31 -13.49
CA ASN A 145 7.83 -5.61 -12.31
C ASN A 145 7.00 -4.35 -12.02
N LEU A 146 6.56 -3.62 -13.05
CA LEU A 146 5.62 -2.50 -12.88
C LEU A 146 4.27 -2.94 -12.29
N LEU A 147 3.69 -4.04 -12.78
CA LEU A 147 2.50 -4.65 -12.19
C LEU A 147 2.74 -5.01 -10.71
N CYS A 148 3.88 -5.63 -10.41
CA CYS A 148 4.25 -6.01 -9.05
C CYS A 148 4.44 -4.80 -8.13
N ALA A 149 4.94 -3.67 -8.65
CA ALA A 149 5.13 -2.44 -7.89
C ALA A 149 3.78 -1.84 -7.44
N HIS A 150 2.81 -1.73 -8.35
CA HIS A 150 1.47 -1.26 -8.01
C HIS A 150 0.70 -2.25 -7.13
N ALA A 151 0.92 -3.55 -7.32
CA ALA A 151 0.38 -4.58 -6.44
C ALA A 151 0.93 -4.47 -5.01
N ALA A 152 2.26 -4.34 -4.86
CA ALA A 152 2.90 -4.14 -3.56
C ALA A 152 2.40 -2.87 -2.88
N TYR A 153 2.19 -1.77 -3.63
CA TYR A 153 1.60 -0.55 -3.11
C TYR A 153 0.19 -0.75 -2.57
N TYR A 154 -0.68 -1.43 -3.34
CA TYR A 154 -2.03 -1.76 -2.90
C TYR A 154 -2.04 -2.60 -1.62
N LEU A 155 -1.19 -3.64 -1.56
CA LEU A 155 -1.06 -4.50 -0.39
C LEU A 155 -0.52 -3.74 0.84
N GLY A 156 0.46 -2.86 0.62
CA GLY A 156 1.11 -2.09 1.66
C GLY A 156 0.24 -0.96 2.22
N GLU A 157 -0.62 -0.35 1.39
CA GLU A 157 -1.49 0.77 1.80
C GLU A 157 -2.29 0.38 3.05
N HIS A 158 -2.82 -0.82 3.10
CA HIS A 158 -3.62 -1.27 4.23
C HIS A 158 -2.83 -1.67 5.48
N ILE A 159 -1.53 -1.90 5.36
CA ILE A 159 -0.66 -2.25 6.47
C ILE A 159 -0.05 -0.99 7.08
N LEU A 160 0.46 -0.08 6.25
CA LEU A 160 1.15 1.14 6.67
C LEU A 160 0.17 2.30 6.88
N CYS A 161 -0.85 2.42 6.04
CA CYS A 161 -1.87 3.47 6.06
C CYS A 161 -3.29 2.90 6.25
N PRO A 162 -3.56 2.10 7.29
CA PRO A 162 -4.90 1.59 7.53
C PRO A 162 -5.87 2.77 7.62
N PRO A 163 -7.08 2.64 7.01
CA PRO A 163 -8.08 3.67 7.12
C PRO A 163 -8.37 3.93 8.60
N GLU A 164 -8.46 5.21 8.98
CA GLU A 164 -8.78 5.59 10.35
C GLU A 164 -10.11 4.95 10.78
N GLU A 165 -10.10 4.33 11.95
CA GLU A 165 -11.30 3.85 12.62
C GLU A 165 -12.12 5.03 13.18
N GLY A 166 -12.59 5.92 12.30
CA GLY A 166 -13.61 6.90 12.65
C GLY A 166 -14.90 6.20 13.10
N MET A 167 -15.77 6.92 13.81
CA MET A 167 -17.08 6.41 14.24
C MET A 167 -17.89 5.84 13.06
N LEU A 168 -17.76 6.43 11.86
CA LEU A 168 -18.36 5.92 10.63
C LEU A 168 -17.74 4.58 10.19
N ALA A 169 -16.41 4.40 10.25
CA ALA A 169 -15.77 3.13 9.91
C ALA A 169 -16.20 2.01 10.86
N LYS A 170 -16.31 2.29 12.16
CA LYS A 170 -16.84 1.34 13.17
C LYS A 170 -18.32 1.01 12.96
N ILE A 171 -19.11 1.99 12.50
CA ILE A 171 -20.50 1.75 12.10
C ILE A 171 -20.54 0.90 10.82
N TYR A 172 -19.75 1.22 9.80
CA TYR A 172 -19.65 0.42 8.57
C TYR A 172 -19.24 -1.02 8.86
N GLU A 173 -18.28 -1.25 9.74
CA GLU A 173 -17.83 -2.58 10.11
C GLU A 173 -18.92 -3.35 10.89
N LYS A 174 -19.57 -2.71 11.87
CA LYS A 174 -20.71 -3.30 12.60
C LYS A 174 -21.92 -3.59 11.69
N VAL A 175 -22.17 -2.74 10.70
CA VAL A 175 -23.28 -2.86 9.75
C VAL A 175 -22.97 -3.90 8.66
N ALA A 176 -21.76 -3.89 8.10
CA ALA A 176 -21.31 -4.89 7.13
C ALA A 176 -21.37 -6.30 7.74
N ASN A 177 -20.96 -6.45 9.00
CA ASN A 177 -20.97 -7.73 9.71
C ASN A 177 -22.38 -8.23 10.09
N SER A 178 -23.43 -7.40 9.96
CA SER A 178 -24.80 -7.76 10.35
C SER A 178 -25.78 -7.94 9.18
N ILE A 179 -25.41 -7.51 7.97
CA ILE A 179 -26.32 -7.45 6.80
C ILE A 179 -25.74 -8.09 5.53
N SER A 180 -24.41 -8.12 5.39
CA SER A 180 -23.74 -8.78 4.27
C SER A 180 -23.39 -10.22 4.65
N ASN A 181 -23.48 -11.15 3.68
CA ASN A 181 -22.88 -12.48 3.82
C ASN A 181 -21.35 -12.44 3.79
N ALA A 182 -20.75 -11.29 3.44
CA ALA A 182 -19.31 -11.07 3.44
C ALA A 182 -18.92 -9.75 4.12
N THR A 183 -18.07 -9.82 5.14
CA THR A 183 -17.56 -8.64 5.86
C THR A 183 -16.65 -7.77 4.98
N ALA A 184 -16.42 -6.49 5.34
CA ALA A 184 -15.47 -5.65 4.60
C ALA A 184 -14.04 -6.25 4.57
N ILE A 185 -13.70 -7.02 5.63
CA ILE A 185 -12.47 -7.80 5.74
C ILE A 185 -12.47 -8.94 4.71
N GLU A 186 -13.58 -9.65 4.53
CA GLU A 186 -13.70 -10.73 3.54
C GLU A 186 -13.64 -10.22 2.11
N ILE A 187 -14.35 -9.14 1.79
CA ILE A 187 -14.28 -8.52 0.45
C ILE A 187 -12.84 -8.09 0.13
N ARG A 188 -12.13 -7.56 1.13
CA ARG A 188 -10.72 -7.21 0.98
C ARG A 188 -9.86 -8.45 0.75
N ALA A 189 -10.03 -9.51 1.53
CA ALA A 189 -9.30 -10.76 1.34
C ALA A 189 -9.53 -11.33 -0.06
N GLN A 190 -10.78 -11.34 -0.55
CA GLN A 190 -11.13 -11.76 -1.91
C GLN A 190 -10.42 -10.92 -2.98
N LYS A 191 -10.30 -9.60 -2.79
CA LYS A 191 -9.57 -8.72 -3.70
C LYS A 191 -8.07 -8.97 -3.68
N GLU A 192 -7.48 -9.19 -2.50
CA GLU A 192 -6.07 -9.56 -2.37
C GLU A 192 -5.81 -10.93 -3.03
N ASP A 193 -6.69 -11.90 -2.86
CA ASP A 193 -6.56 -13.23 -3.48
C ASP A 193 -6.74 -13.19 -5.00
N CYS A 194 -7.69 -12.39 -5.50
CA CYS A 194 -7.85 -12.11 -6.93
C CYS A 194 -6.58 -11.49 -7.54
N LEU A 195 -6.01 -10.48 -6.89
CA LEU A 195 -4.76 -9.86 -7.32
C LEU A 195 -3.63 -10.90 -7.40
N MET A 196 -3.44 -11.67 -6.32
CA MET A 196 -2.37 -12.66 -6.25
C MET A 196 -2.52 -13.79 -7.26
N LYS A 197 -3.73 -14.32 -7.41
CA LYS A 197 -4.06 -15.35 -8.39
C LYS A 197 -3.62 -14.92 -9.81
N ASN A 198 -3.99 -13.72 -10.22
CA ASN A 198 -3.69 -13.23 -11.57
C ASN A 198 -2.20 -12.90 -11.76
N ILE A 199 -1.50 -12.41 -10.73
CA ILE A 199 -0.04 -12.22 -10.77
C ILE A 199 0.68 -13.55 -10.98
N LEU A 200 0.29 -14.59 -10.25
CA LEU A 200 0.91 -15.92 -10.37
C LEU A 200 0.64 -16.57 -11.73
N ILE A 201 -0.60 -16.43 -12.25
CA ILE A 201 -0.93 -16.89 -13.62
C ILE A 201 -0.09 -16.14 -14.65
N CYS A 202 0.04 -14.82 -14.52
CA CYS A 202 0.87 -14.00 -15.40
C CYS A 202 2.32 -14.46 -15.36
N LYS A 203 2.90 -14.63 -14.17
CA LYS A 203 4.27 -15.12 -14.01
C LYS A 203 4.50 -16.45 -14.71
N LYS A 204 3.59 -17.42 -14.54
CA LYS A 204 3.66 -18.73 -15.20
C LYS A 204 3.60 -18.62 -16.72
N LYS A 205 2.77 -17.74 -17.27
CA LYS A 205 2.74 -17.45 -18.72
C LYS A 205 4.07 -16.87 -19.20
N LEU A 206 4.63 -15.91 -18.45
CA LEU A 206 5.89 -15.25 -18.80
C LEU A 206 7.10 -16.19 -18.74
N GLU A 207 7.12 -17.15 -17.81
CA GLU A 207 8.16 -18.18 -17.74
C GLU A 207 8.10 -19.19 -18.89
N GLY A 208 6.92 -19.36 -19.50
CA GLY A 208 6.73 -20.19 -20.69
C GLY A 208 7.13 -19.50 -22.00
N LEU A 209 7.49 -18.22 -21.97
CA LEU A 209 7.95 -17.50 -23.15
C LEU A 209 9.42 -17.80 -23.45
N ASP A 210 9.72 -17.91 -24.74
CA ASP A 210 11.06 -18.09 -25.25
C ASP A 210 11.76 -16.72 -25.43
N PRO A 211 12.83 -16.41 -24.65
CA PRO A 211 13.52 -15.13 -24.71
C PRO A 211 14.21 -14.84 -26.05
N GLU A 212 14.47 -15.86 -26.87
CA GLU A 212 15.17 -15.71 -28.16
C GLU A 212 14.23 -15.30 -29.30
N LYS A 213 12.91 -15.32 -29.07
CA LYS A 213 11.95 -14.97 -30.11
C LYS A 213 11.81 -13.46 -30.29
N PRO A 214 11.64 -12.99 -31.54
CA PRO A 214 11.55 -11.56 -31.84
C PRO A 214 10.32 -10.86 -31.21
N ASP A 215 9.26 -11.61 -30.92
CA ASP A 215 8.03 -11.12 -30.30
C ASP A 215 8.05 -11.17 -28.76
N TYR A 216 9.16 -11.62 -28.14
CA TYR A 216 9.25 -11.83 -26.69
C TYR A 216 8.83 -10.61 -25.88
N LYS A 217 9.38 -9.42 -26.17
CA LYS A 217 9.06 -8.18 -25.44
C LYS A 217 7.57 -7.81 -25.57
N GLU A 218 7.02 -7.94 -26.77
CA GLU A 218 5.62 -7.60 -27.05
C GLU A 218 4.64 -8.59 -26.39
N LEU A 219 4.95 -9.88 -26.43
CA LEU A 219 4.17 -10.92 -25.75
C LEU A 219 4.21 -10.75 -24.24
N ARG A 220 5.36 -10.42 -23.64
CA ARG A 220 5.45 -10.11 -22.20
C ARG A 220 4.50 -8.98 -21.82
N LYS A 221 4.57 -7.85 -22.53
CA LYS A 221 3.68 -6.71 -22.30
C LYS A 221 2.20 -7.12 -22.41
N THR A 222 1.88 -7.87 -23.46
CA THR A 222 0.51 -8.36 -23.72
C THR A 222 -0.01 -9.21 -22.56
N PHE A 223 0.76 -10.18 -22.09
CA PHE A 223 0.34 -11.04 -20.98
C PHE A 223 0.18 -10.32 -19.66
N VAL A 224 0.97 -9.27 -19.42
CA VAL A 224 0.79 -8.41 -18.24
C VAL A 224 -0.48 -7.58 -18.35
N ILE A 225 -0.78 -7.01 -19.52
CA ILE A 225 -2.02 -6.27 -19.75
C ILE A 225 -3.24 -7.18 -19.62
N GLU A 226 -3.20 -8.40 -20.15
CA GLU A 226 -4.25 -9.39 -19.96
C GLU A 226 -4.49 -9.70 -18.47
N ALA A 227 -3.42 -9.81 -17.68
CA ALA A 227 -3.53 -10.04 -16.25
C ALA A 227 -4.18 -8.85 -15.53
N ILE A 228 -3.81 -7.61 -15.89
CA ILE A 228 -4.45 -6.39 -15.39
C ILE A 228 -5.95 -6.39 -15.71
N GLN A 229 -6.32 -6.69 -16.96
CA GLN A 229 -7.72 -6.77 -17.38
C GLN A 229 -8.50 -7.86 -16.63
N ALA A 230 -7.88 -9.02 -16.39
CA ALA A 230 -8.47 -10.09 -15.61
C ALA A 230 -8.73 -9.65 -14.16
N ILE A 231 -7.78 -8.94 -13.54
CA ILE A 231 -7.94 -8.37 -12.19
C ILE A 231 -9.09 -7.35 -12.17
N HIS A 232 -9.21 -6.49 -13.18
CA HIS A 232 -10.33 -5.55 -13.27
C HIS A 232 -11.68 -6.25 -13.34
N ARG A 233 -11.79 -7.29 -14.16
CA ARG A 233 -13.03 -8.06 -14.33
C ARG A 233 -13.40 -8.78 -13.03
N GLU A 234 -12.48 -9.55 -12.45
CA GLU A 234 -12.72 -10.30 -11.21
C GLU A 234 -12.98 -9.36 -10.01
N ASN A 235 -12.31 -8.21 -9.91
CA ASN A 235 -12.62 -7.21 -8.88
C ASN A 235 -14.02 -6.62 -9.06
N ALA A 236 -14.49 -6.43 -10.30
CA ALA A 236 -15.86 -6.00 -10.56
C ALA A 236 -16.87 -7.07 -10.13
N GLU A 237 -16.62 -8.34 -10.46
CA GLU A 237 -17.43 -9.49 -10.05
C GLU A 237 -17.53 -9.58 -8.51
N ILE A 238 -16.40 -9.51 -7.80
CA ILE A 238 -16.36 -9.48 -6.33
C ILE A 238 -17.27 -8.39 -5.77
N CYS A 239 -17.26 -7.19 -6.39
CA CYS A 239 -18.05 -6.04 -5.96
C CYS A 239 -19.54 -6.14 -6.34
N GLU A 240 -19.88 -6.89 -7.40
CA GLU A 240 -21.25 -7.14 -7.84
C GLU A 240 -21.92 -8.24 -7.03
N GLU A 241 -21.17 -9.27 -6.65
CA GLU A 241 -21.63 -10.39 -5.82
C GLU A 241 -21.80 -10.01 -4.34
N SER A 242 -21.06 -9.01 -3.87
CA SER A 242 -21.21 -8.50 -2.52
C SER A 242 -22.47 -7.63 -2.41
N LYS A 243 -23.50 -8.19 -1.75
CA LYS A 243 -24.84 -7.60 -1.61
C LYS A 243 -24.80 -6.15 -1.10
N PRO A 244 -25.67 -5.27 -1.61
CA PRO A 244 -25.76 -3.92 -1.10
C PRO A 244 -26.22 -3.87 0.35
N ILE A 245 -25.68 -2.90 1.09
CA ILE A 245 -26.11 -2.59 2.46
C ILE A 245 -27.47 -1.88 2.38
N ASP A 246 -28.57 -2.60 2.60
CA ASP A 246 -29.92 -2.05 2.44
C ASP A 246 -30.49 -1.39 3.71
N SER A 247 -29.86 -1.56 4.88
CA SER A 247 -30.29 -0.88 6.11
C SER A 247 -29.13 -0.70 7.09
N ILE A 248 -29.07 0.42 7.80
CA ILE A 248 -28.16 0.63 8.93
C ILE A 248 -28.99 0.57 10.22
N PRO A 249 -28.70 -0.36 11.15
CA PRO A 249 -29.21 -0.28 12.51
C PRO A 249 -28.64 0.96 13.21
N VAL A 250 -29.50 1.95 13.46
CA VAL A 250 -29.20 3.11 14.29
C VAL A 250 -29.76 2.84 15.69
N GLN A 251 -28.87 2.82 16.69
CA GLN A 251 -29.27 2.70 18.08
C GLN A 251 -29.88 4.04 18.51
N VAL A 252 -31.21 4.08 18.71
CA VAL A 252 -31.93 5.32 19.05
C VAL A 252 -31.97 5.52 20.57
N THR A 253 -31.94 4.43 21.35
CA THR A 253 -31.78 4.41 22.83
C THR A 253 -31.12 3.11 23.31
N PHE A 254 -30.79 2.99 24.61
CA PHE A 254 -30.15 1.79 25.21
C PHE A 254 -30.88 0.46 24.97
N ILE A 255 -32.17 0.48 24.55
CA ILE A 255 -33.01 -0.72 24.36
C ILE A 255 -33.69 -0.73 22.97
N ALA A 256 -33.49 0.28 22.12
CA ALA A 256 -34.15 0.37 20.81
C ALA A 256 -33.16 0.60 19.65
N VAL A 257 -33.23 -0.29 18.66
CA VAL A 257 -32.50 -0.20 17.38
C VAL A 257 -33.50 0.12 16.28
N ALA A 258 -33.41 1.29 15.66
CA ALA A 258 -34.16 1.62 14.45
C ALA A 258 -33.36 1.16 13.22
N ARG A 259 -34.00 0.43 12.30
CA ARG A 259 -33.38 0.11 11.00
C ARG A 259 -33.69 1.25 10.03
N VAL A 260 -32.72 2.11 9.78
CA VAL A 260 -32.84 3.19 8.80
C VAL A 260 -32.45 2.62 7.44
N LYS A 261 -33.26 2.83 6.40
CA LYS A 261 -32.88 2.50 5.01
C LYS A 261 -31.60 3.26 4.70
N ALA A 262 -30.50 2.52 4.53
CA ALA A 262 -29.26 3.11 4.07
C ALA A 262 -29.39 3.34 2.55
N PRO A 263 -28.73 4.36 1.99
CA PRO A 263 -28.49 4.35 0.56
C PRO A 263 -27.79 3.04 0.21
N THR A 264 -28.26 2.37 -0.86
CA THR A 264 -27.73 1.11 -1.40
C THR A 264 -26.26 1.31 -1.77
N ILE A 265 -25.35 1.16 -0.80
CA ILE A 265 -23.92 1.33 -1.00
C ILE A 265 -23.35 -0.03 -1.37
N LYS A 266 -23.04 -0.21 -2.65
CA LYS A 266 -22.23 -1.33 -3.13
C LYS A 266 -20.76 -1.08 -2.74
N PRO A 267 -19.99 -2.13 -2.40
CA PRO A 267 -18.56 -1.99 -2.24
C PRO A 267 -17.95 -1.47 -3.54
N SER A 268 -17.17 -0.39 -3.43
CA SER A 268 -16.53 0.23 -4.59
C SER A 268 -15.47 -0.69 -5.18
N ARG A 269 -15.30 -0.64 -6.51
CA ARG A 269 -14.13 -1.22 -7.20
C ARG A 269 -12.81 -0.73 -6.57
N GLY A 270 -12.83 0.47 -5.99
CA GLY A 270 -11.93 0.89 -4.92
C GLY A 270 -10.47 1.02 -5.32
N ARG A 271 -9.58 0.95 -4.32
CA ARG A 271 -8.13 1.13 -4.44
C ARG A 271 -7.46 0.12 -5.38
N LEU A 272 -7.96 -1.12 -5.44
CA LEU A 272 -7.44 -2.14 -6.35
C LEU A 272 -7.60 -1.71 -7.82
N LYS A 273 -8.76 -1.14 -8.19
CA LYS A 273 -8.98 -0.62 -9.54
C LYS A 273 -7.97 0.49 -9.86
N VAL A 274 -7.80 1.44 -8.93
CA VAL A 274 -6.87 2.57 -9.12
C VAL A 274 -5.43 2.08 -9.28
N ALA A 275 -5.00 1.11 -8.47
CA ALA A 275 -3.66 0.52 -8.60
C ALA A 275 -3.44 -0.15 -9.97
N MET A 276 -4.44 -0.86 -10.48
CA MET A 276 -4.37 -1.52 -11.79
C MET A 276 -4.47 -0.54 -12.97
N ASP A 277 -5.29 0.51 -12.86
CA ASP A 277 -5.35 1.60 -13.83
C ASP A 277 -3.97 2.29 -13.93
N ASN A 278 -3.36 2.61 -12.79
CA ASN A 278 -2.03 3.22 -12.75
C ASN A 278 -0.95 2.30 -13.33
N ALA A 279 -1.03 0.99 -13.04
CA ALA A 279 -0.11 0.00 -13.62
C ALA A 279 -0.22 -0.04 -15.14
N PHE A 280 -1.45 -0.05 -15.66
CA PHE A 280 -1.72 -0.04 -17.09
C PHE A 280 -1.16 1.22 -17.76
N GLU A 281 -1.46 2.40 -17.20
CA GLU A 281 -0.97 3.69 -17.72
C GLU A 281 0.55 3.77 -17.72
N GLU A 282 1.22 3.29 -16.66
CA GLU A 282 2.68 3.29 -16.57
C GLU A 282 3.31 2.36 -17.62
N ILE A 283 2.78 1.14 -17.78
CA ILE A 283 3.25 0.17 -18.79
C ILE A 283 3.08 0.72 -20.22
N GLU A 284 1.94 1.34 -20.52
CA GLU A 284 1.71 1.94 -21.84
C GLU A 284 2.65 3.12 -22.10
N THR A 285 2.82 3.99 -21.11
CA THR A 285 3.67 5.19 -21.24
C THR A 285 5.13 4.81 -21.45
N ARG A 286 5.66 3.83 -20.71
CA ARG A 286 7.05 3.38 -20.86
C ARG A 286 7.27 2.64 -22.18
N GLY A 287 6.31 1.81 -22.62
CA GLY A 287 6.38 1.14 -23.92
C GLY A 287 6.34 2.09 -25.14
N LEU A 288 5.74 3.27 -25.01
CA LEU A 288 5.79 4.30 -26.06
C LEU A 288 7.15 5.00 -26.15
N LYS A 289 7.84 5.20 -25.01
CA LYS A 289 9.18 5.78 -24.99
C LYS A 289 10.20 4.87 -25.66
N GLU A 290 10.20 3.57 -25.32
CA GLU A 290 11.09 2.59 -25.94
C GLU A 290 10.96 2.55 -27.47
N LYS A 291 9.73 2.56 -28.00
CA LYS A 291 9.48 2.59 -29.46
C LYS A 291 9.98 3.87 -30.13
N ASN A 292 9.95 5.00 -29.43
CA ASN A 292 10.45 6.27 -29.96
C ASN A 292 11.97 6.33 -29.93
N ASP A 293 12.59 5.81 -28.87
CA ASP A 293 14.04 5.76 -28.71
C ASP A 293 14.69 4.76 -29.69
N GLU A 294 14.07 3.60 -29.92
CA GLU A 294 14.51 2.64 -30.95
C GLU A 294 14.42 3.24 -32.37
N LYS A 295 13.36 4.00 -32.67
CA LYS A 295 13.23 4.72 -33.95
C LYS A 295 14.28 5.81 -34.11
N ALA A 296 14.61 6.52 -33.04
CA ALA A 296 15.65 7.55 -33.06
C ALA A 296 17.05 6.95 -33.24
N ALA A 297 17.32 5.81 -32.60
CA ALA A 297 18.59 5.09 -32.73
C ALA A 297 18.81 4.48 -34.13
N LEU A 298 17.73 4.03 -34.80
CA LEU A 298 17.78 3.53 -36.18
C LEU A 298 17.88 4.65 -37.23
N ALA A 299 17.73 5.91 -36.83
CA ALA A 299 17.83 7.08 -37.71
C ALA A 299 19.20 7.78 -37.66
N LEU A 300 20.14 7.28 -36.84
CA LEU A 300 21.53 7.72 -36.71
C LEU A 300 22.50 6.74 -37.39
#